data_AF-A0AAW6XFR9-F1
#
_entry.id   AF-A0AAW6XFR9-F1
#
_cell.length_a   1.000
_cell.length_b   1.000
_cell.length_c   1.000
_cell.angle_alpha   90.00
_cell.angle_beta   90.00
_cell.angle_gamma   90.00
#
_symmetry.space_group_name_H-M   'P 1'
#
loop_
_entity.id
_entity.type
_entity.pdbx_description
1 polymer ?
#
loop_
_entity_poly.entity_id
_entity_poly.type
_entity_poly.pdbx_seq_one_letter_code
_entity_poly.pdbx_strand_id
1 'polypeptide(L)'
;MVDNHVCVRVQPEGDERLAGVIIEVIGNANAIFGKNFADNEMPAVTAATRISDDNYKFEGGRSYGVSVTLLSPDKRSKGIEPAARLFGAGFSVRNENGTIQVVPAH
;
A
#
# COMPACT_ATOMS: atom_id res chain seq x y z
N MET A 1 -7.55 2.24 23.37
CA MET A 1 -7.98 2.74 22.05
C MET A 1 -7.73 1.62 21.07
N VAL A 2 -8.71 1.24 20.25
CA VAL A 2 -8.49 0.19 19.23
C VAL A 2 -7.73 0.84 18.07
N ASP A 3 -6.58 0.26 17.74
CA ASP A 3 -5.65 0.77 16.72
C ASP A 3 -6.01 0.16 15.36
N ASN A 4 -6.98 0.78 14.67
CA ASN A 4 -7.60 0.25 13.46
C ASN A 4 -6.75 0.53 12.20
N HIS A 5 -5.60 -0.14 12.12
CA HIS A 5 -4.67 -0.03 11.00
C HIS A 5 -4.71 -1.26 10.09
N VAL A 6 -4.40 -1.03 8.80
CA VAL A 6 -4.28 -2.10 7.82
C VAL A 6 -2.80 -2.41 7.59
N CYS A 7 -2.43 -3.67 7.80
CA CYS A 7 -1.08 -4.14 7.55
C CYS A 7 -0.94 -4.66 6.12
N VAL A 8 -0.36 -3.84 5.23
CA VAL A 8 0.00 -4.26 3.86
C VAL A 8 1.44 -4.73 3.81
N ARG A 9 1.67 -5.84 3.08
CA ARG A 9 2.99 -6.44 2.85
C ARG A 9 3.12 -6.79 1.38
N VAL A 10 4.36 -6.70 0.88
CA VAL A 10 4.71 -7.02 -0.50
C VAL A 10 6.00 -7.85 -0.52
N GLN A 11 6.22 -8.59 -1.60
CA GLN A 11 7.43 -9.37 -1.80
C GLN A 11 8.39 -8.61 -2.74
N PRO A 12 9.43 -7.93 -2.22
CA PRO A 12 10.42 -7.26 -3.06
C PRO A 12 11.34 -8.27 -3.77
N GLU A 13 11.91 -7.82 -4.87
CA GLU A 13 12.95 -8.50 -5.64
C GLU A 13 14.21 -7.65 -5.73
N GLY A 14 15.37 -8.26 -5.54
CA GLY A 14 16.66 -7.58 -5.66
C GLY A 14 16.78 -6.37 -4.75
N ASP A 15 17.06 -5.20 -5.33
CA ASP A 15 17.26 -3.92 -4.66
C ASP A 15 15.99 -3.04 -4.63
N GLU A 16 14.82 -3.62 -4.86
CA GLU A 16 13.56 -2.90 -4.84
C GLU A 16 13.29 -2.19 -3.51
N ARG A 17 12.83 -0.94 -3.61
CA ARG A 17 12.48 -0.06 -2.49
C ARG A 17 11.08 0.50 -2.67
N LEU A 18 10.48 0.95 -1.57
CA LEU A 18 9.13 1.52 -1.58
C LEU A 18 9.14 2.89 -2.27
N ALA A 19 8.58 2.96 -3.47
CA ALA A 19 8.47 4.21 -4.23
C ALA A 19 7.15 4.93 -3.95
N GLY A 20 6.08 4.21 -3.62
CA GLY A 20 4.83 4.83 -3.24
C GLY A 20 3.75 3.88 -2.74
N VAL A 21 2.76 4.47 -2.09
CA VAL A 21 1.56 3.80 -1.58
C VAL A 21 0.35 4.66 -1.92
N ILE A 22 -0.69 4.04 -2.45
CA ILE A 22 -1.98 4.68 -2.73
C ILE A 22 -3.06 3.89 -2.01
N ILE A 23 -3.96 4.59 -1.33
CA ILE A 23 -5.16 4.05 -0.71
C ILE A 23 -6.35 4.76 -1.34
N GLU A 24 -7.27 4.01 -1.91
CA GLU A 24 -8.48 4.55 -2.55
C GLU A 24 -9.73 3.91 -1.96
N VAL A 25 -10.84 4.66 -1.96
CA VAL A 25 -12.16 4.07 -1.70
C VAL A 25 -12.74 3.58 -3.02
N ILE A 26 -12.99 2.27 -3.12
CA ILE A 26 -13.56 1.66 -4.32
C ILE A 26 -14.96 2.25 -4.56
N GLY A 27 -15.20 2.72 -5.79
CA GLY A 27 -16.44 3.40 -6.17
C GLY A 27 -16.48 4.90 -5.83
N ASN A 28 -15.39 5.47 -5.30
CA ASN A 28 -15.27 6.91 -5.08
C ASN A 28 -13.90 7.44 -5.55
N ALA A 29 -13.85 7.90 -6.80
CA ALA A 29 -12.64 8.40 -7.46
C ALA A 29 -12.00 9.64 -6.80
N ASN A 30 -12.72 10.34 -5.91
CA ASN A 30 -12.21 11.53 -5.24
C ASN A 30 -11.59 11.22 -3.85
N ALA A 31 -11.73 9.99 -3.36
CA ALA A 31 -11.24 9.59 -2.04
C ALA A 31 -9.95 8.77 -2.18
N ILE A 32 -8.88 9.46 -2.55
CA ILE A 32 -7.54 8.88 -2.74
C ILE A 32 -6.57 9.53 -1.76
N PHE A 33 -5.88 8.71 -0.97
CA PHE A 33 -4.67 9.07 -0.26
C PHE A 33 -3.47 8.50 -1.01
N GLY A 34 -2.41 9.29 -1.14
CA GLY A 34 -1.21 8.86 -1.84
C GLY A 34 0.04 9.41 -1.19
N LYS A 35 1.06 8.56 -1.08
CA LYS A 35 2.40 8.93 -0.65
C LYS A 35 3.40 8.40 -1.67
N ASN A 36 4.21 9.30 -2.20
CA ASN A 36 5.34 8.96 -3.05
C ASN A 36 6.62 9.36 -2.34
N PHE A 37 7.67 8.57 -2.53
CA PHE A 37 8.99 8.83 -1.99
C PHE A 37 9.89 9.33 -3.13
N ALA A 38 10.71 10.35 -2.84
CA ALA A 38 11.77 10.74 -3.75
C ALA A 38 12.81 9.61 -3.87
N ASP A 39 13.54 9.54 -4.98
CA ASP A 39 14.46 8.42 -5.27
C ASP A 39 15.50 8.18 -4.15
N ASN A 40 15.97 9.24 -3.50
CA ASN A 40 16.92 9.21 -2.40
C ASN A 40 16.29 8.96 -1.02
N GLU A 41 14.96 8.93 -0.92
CA GLU A 41 14.19 8.76 0.32
C GLU A 41 13.39 7.45 0.35
N MET A 42 13.46 6.63 -0.70
CA MET A 42 12.75 5.36 -0.75
C MET A 42 13.24 4.40 0.35
N PRO A 43 12.36 4.03 1.31
CA PRO A 43 12.76 3.14 2.37
C PRO A 43 12.96 1.72 1.85
N ALA A 44 13.89 1.00 2.47
CA ALA A 44 14.08 -0.42 2.23
C ALA A 44 12.82 -1.19 2.68
N VAL A 45 12.41 -2.18 1.89
CA VAL A 45 11.25 -3.01 2.16
C VAL A 45 11.67 -4.48 2.15
N THR A 46 11.03 -5.29 2.98
CA THR A 46 11.20 -6.75 3.03
C THR A 46 9.82 -7.40 3.08
N ALA A 47 9.76 -8.72 2.86
CA ALA A 47 8.51 -9.48 2.97
C ALA A 47 7.82 -9.37 4.36
N ALA A 48 8.59 -9.05 5.40
CA ALA A 48 8.09 -8.86 6.76
C ALA A 48 7.69 -7.40 7.06
N THR A 49 8.13 -6.44 6.23
CA THR A 49 7.89 -5.01 6.44
C THR A 49 6.40 -4.71 6.33
N ARG A 50 5.83 -4.10 7.37
CA ARG A 50 4.49 -3.53 7.34
C ARG A 50 4.58 -2.14 6.71
N ILE A 51 3.88 -1.94 5.61
CA ILE A 51 3.80 -0.65 4.97
C ILE A 51 2.85 0.23 5.80
N SER A 52 3.31 1.44 6.13
CA SER A 52 2.51 2.43 6.86
C SER A 52 1.29 2.81 6.04
N ASP A 53 0.12 2.82 6.67
CA ASP A 53 -1.10 3.45 6.15
C ASP A 53 -1.18 4.93 6.53
N ASP A 54 -0.15 5.47 7.19
CA ASP A 54 -0.04 6.86 7.64
C ASP A 54 -1.25 7.35 8.45
N ASN A 55 -1.81 6.45 9.28
CA ASN A 55 -3.01 6.70 10.08
C ASN A 55 -4.26 7.00 9.23
N TYR A 56 -4.31 6.45 8.01
CA TYR A 56 -5.51 6.51 7.19
C TYR A 56 -6.70 5.91 7.94
N LYS A 57 -7.79 6.67 7.99
CA LYS A 57 -8.99 6.27 8.73
C LYS A 57 -9.88 5.38 7.88
N PHE A 58 -9.82 4.07 8.13
CA PHE A 58 -10.73 3.10 7.54
C PHE A 58 -12.12 3.15 8.21
N GLU A 59 -13.16 3.20 7.40
CA GLU A 59 -14.55 3.26 7.84
C GLU A 59 -15.26 1.92 7.55
N GLY A 60 -16.04 1.45 8.52
CA GLY A 60 -16.86 0.26 8.35
C GLY A 60 -17.91 0.44 7.25
N GLY A 61 -18.16 -0.63 6.48
CA GLY A 61 -19.12 -0.64 5.39
C GLY A 61 -18.56 -0.13 4.05
N ARG A 62 -17.27 0.21 3.99
CA ARG A 62 -16.60 0.64 2.76
C ARG A 62 -15.63 -0.42 2.24
N SER A 63 -15.37 -0.35 0.94
CA SER A 63 -14.33 -1.11 0.26
C SER A 63 -13.20 -0.19 -0.17
N TYR A 64 -11.98 -0.70 -0.05
CA TYR A 64 -10.76 0.04 -0.30
C TYR A 64 -9.85 -0.73 -1.25
N GLY A 65 -9.14 0.01 -2.09
CA GLY A 65 -7.99 -0.48 -2.85
C GLY A 65 -6.72 0.05 -2.21
N VAL A 66 -5.70 -0.81 -2.08
CA VAL A 66 -4.34 -0.37 -1.78
C VAL A 66 -3.43 -0.77 -2.92
N SER A 67 -2.68 0.20 -3.42
CA SER A 67 -1.63 -0.01 -4.41
C SER A 67 -0.28 0.35 -3.83
N VAL A 68 0.71 -0.52 -4.02
CA VAL A 68 2.09 -0.33 -3.56
C VAL A 68 3.00 -0.40 -4.78
N THR A 69 3.84 0.62 -4.94
CA THR A 69 4.85 0.67 -6.00
C THR A 69 6.21 0.37 -5.41
N LEU A 70 6.86 -0.66 -5.93
CA LEU A 70 8.28 -0.93 -5.68
C LEU A 70 9.11 -0.51 -6.89
N LEU A 71 10.27 0.07 -6.64
CA LEU A 71 11.21 0.49 -7.68
C LEU A 71 12.60 -0.05 -7.37
N SER A 72 13.28 -0.60 -8.38
CA SER A 72 14.70 -0.95 -8.34
C SER A 72 15.54 0.22 -8.84
N PRO A 73 16.28 0.93 -7.97
CA PRO A 73 17.22 1.97 -8.40
C PRO A 73 18.28 1.45 -9.38
N ASP A 74 18.80 0.24 -9.19
CA ASP A 74 19.81 -0.36 -10.04
C ASP A 74 19.29 -0.56 -11.46
N LYS A 75 18.14 -1.23 -11.62
CA LYS A 75 17.50 -1.41 -12.93
C LYS A 75 17.18 -0.08 -13.59
N ARG A 76 16.62 0.88 -12.85
CA ARG A 76 16.29 2.21 -13.37
C ARG A 76 17.53 2.95 -13.87
N SER A 77 18.62 2.96 -13.10
CA SER A 77 19.87 3.62 -13.49
C SER A 77 20.52 3.01 -14.72
N LYS A 78 20.27 1.72 -14.97
CA LYS A 78 20.79 0.97 -16.12
C LYS A 78 19.82 0.94 -17.32
N GLY A 79 18.63 1.53 -17.20
CA GLY A 79 17.58 1.47 -18.22
C GLY A 79 17.04 0.05 -18.47
N ILE A 80 17.06 -0.81 -17.45
CA ILE A 80 16.56 -2.19 -17.53
C ILE A 80 15.10 -2.22 -17.09
N GLU A 81 14.23 -2.79 -17.91
CA GLU A 81 12.79 -2.88 -17.63
C GLU A 81 12.32 -4.33 -17.35
N PRO A 82 11.29 -4.53 -16.49
CA PRO A 82 10.65 -3.50 -15.68
C PRO A 82 11.54 -3.07 -14.49
N ALA A 83 11.76 -1.77 -14.35
CA ALA A 83 12.45 -1.19 -13.19
C ALA A 83 11.51 -1.03 -11.98
N ALA A 84 10.20 -0.93 -12.22
CA ALA A 84 9.18 -0.79 -11.19
C ALA A 84 8.12 -1.89 -11.29
N ARG A 85 7.54 -2.26 -10.14
CA ARG A 85 6.41 -3.18 -10.04
C ARG A 85 5.31 -2.56 -9.18
N LEU A 86 4.07 -2.74 -9.63
CA LEU A 86 2.87 -2.28 -8.94
C LEU A 86 2.10 -3.48 -8.38
N PHE A 87 1.77 -3.42 -7.10
CA PHE A 87 1.01 -4.44 -6.38
C PHE A 87 -0.31 -3.85 -5.92
N GLY A 88 -1.44 -4.44 -6.33
CA GLY A 88 -2.77 -4.01 -5.92
C GLY A 88 -3.46 -5.06 -5.06
N ALA A 89 -4.19 -4.62 -4.04
CA ALA A 89 -5.08 -5.45 -3.24
C ALA A 89 -6.37 -4.69 -2.91
N GLY A 90 -7.51 -5.36 -3.05
CA GLY A 90 -8.83 -4.84 -2.67
C GLY A 90 -9.37 -5.54 -1.43
N PHE A 91 -9.94 -4.78 -0.50
CA PHE A 91 -10.59 -5.32 0.70
C PHE A 91 -11.80 -4.50 1.15
N SER A 92 -12.76 -5.15 1.77
CA SER A 92 -13.88 -4.51 2.45
C SER A 92 -13.63 -4.45 3.96
N VAL A 93 -14.06 -3.36 4.58
CA VAL A 93 -13.92 -3.15 6.03
C VAL A 93 -15.26 -3.37 6.72
N ARG A 94 -15.29 -4.29 7.66
CA ARG A 94 -16.40 -4.50 8.60
C ARG A 94 -16.03 -3.88 9.94
N ASN A 95 -17.00 -3.30 10.65
CA ASN A 95 -16.79 -2.80 12.00
C ASN A 95 -17.51 -3.73 12.98
N GLU A 96 -16.75 -4.41 13.82
CA GLU A 96 -17.27 -5.26 14.89
C GLU A 96 -16.91 -4.62 16.23
N ASN A 97 -17.90 -3.98 16.87
CA ASN A 97 -17.77 -3.37 18.20
C ASN A 97 -16.60 -2.38 18.32
N GLY A 98 -16.33 -1.60 17.27
CA GLY A 98 -15.25 -0.60 17.24
C GLY A 98 -13.91 -1.13 16.70
N THR A 99 -13.81 -2.43 16.42
CA THR A 99 -12.64 -3.04 15.77
C THR A 99 -12.91 -3.24 14.29
N ILE A 100 -12.00 -2.78 13.42
CA ILE A 100 -12.12 -3.07 11.99
C ILE A 100 -11.68 -4.51 11.69
N GLN A 101 -12.40 -5.18 10.81
CA GLN A 101 -11.99 -6.42 10.18
C GLN A 101 -11.92 -6.21 8.68
N VAL A 102 -10.84 -6.68 8.06
CA VAL A 102 -10.68 -6.67 6.61
C VAL A 102 -11.06 -8.03 6.05
N VAL A 103 -11.88 -8.02 5.00
CA VAL A 103 -12.20 -9.21 4.20
C VAL A 103 -11.82 -8.91 2.74
N PRO A 104 -11.39 -9.91 1.94
CA PRO A 104 -11.14 -9.69 0.52
C PRO A 104 -12.35 -9.04 -0.15
N ALA A 105 -12.11 -8.02 -0.97
CA ALA A 105 -13.19 -7.45 -1.79
C ALA A 105 -13.64 -8.50 -2.81
N HIS A 106 -14.95 -8.70 -2.92
CA HIS A 106 -15.55 -9.56 -3.95
C HIS A 106 -15.68 -8.82 -5.28
#